data_AF-A0A2A5BIK1-F1
#
_entry.id   AF-A0A2A5BIK1-F1
#
_cell.length_a   1.000
_cell.length_b   1.000
_cell.length_c   1.000
_cell.angle_alpha   90.00
_cell.angle_beta   90.00
_cell.angle_gamma   90.00
#
_symmetry.space_group_name_H-M   'P 1'
#
loop_
_entity.id
_entity.type
_entity.pdbx_description
1 polymer ?
#
loop_
_entity_poly.entity_id
_entity_poly.type
_entity_poly.pdbx_seq_one_letter_code
_entity_poly.pdbx_strand_id
1 'polypeptide(L)'
;MEVHHIKQEALGGSNTYDNAISLCFDCHCDAGHYNPKHPRGTKFSPRELKKAKENWIQLVADNNIKQPSEPDSFLCQYFVCESYENLVEISNGDLSKFPVDYPLLVNNEILTSLKKIIKNHPERYRHASAWGKGYKGKDEYLSEHPDATVTNESEDKFSYFEITRTPTKEELNEISSKDGVLKLMLEENLPIEDVSAIVGCYEDACGGIELQEEYIFRRLWCAFAVITNISDQPMALDSLDVCQNKKNGFSELVTSNHDSKSINLPKVPIKPGATVIVPLAVLLPPLYSIAREEWSSKSTGDGSEQVQIVTHGSVMSRNVNDTYTYGDSIFPNAMYFKKDGNINTQEFHSFDLTNMYCIDRHWQCGSCPHLFFMRGEIAYKRELLAHCESTIGEDSFDIPKGVNSIIIAEIEDETTEIQSIFINDRLYLSNLTLRKSEFIEITVPNNAVVRVVGQYIPDGDSNKSIPQGVKRNDIVSQFMYSYSKWSENGDGTSVSACFHP
;
A
#
# COMPACT_ATOMS: atom_id res chain seq x y z
N MET A 1 0.09 11.37 34.51
CA MET A 1 -0.41 12.04 33.30
C MET A 1 0.71 12.94 32.81
N GLU A 2 1.04 12.86 31.53
CA GLU A 2 2.06 13.67 30.87
C GLU A 2 1.50 14.29 29.60
N VAL A 3 2.11 15.38 29.17
CA VAL A 3 1.77 16.03 27.90
C VAL A 3 2.69 15.48 26.83
N HIS A 4 2.10 14.90 25.79
CA HIS A 4 2.79 14.35 24.64
C HIS A 4 2.58 15.24 23.42
N HIS A 5 3.59 15.33 22.55
CA HIS A 5 3.42 15.91 21.22
C HIS A 5 2.85 14.88 20.25
N ILE A 6 1.67 15.15 19.69
CA ILE A 6 1.00 14.28 18.71
C ILE A 6 1.90 14.00 17.50
N LYS A 7 2.55 15.04 16.98
CA LYS A 7 3.72 14.94 16.11
C LYS A 7 4.93 15.32 16.96
N GLN A 8 5.87 14.39 17.16
CA GLN A 8 7.06 14.61 17.99
C GLN A 8 7.85 15.83 17.54
N GLU A 9 8.33 16.65 18.49
CA GLU A 9 9.18 17.83 18.20
C GLU A 9 10.44 17.42 17.43
N ALA A 10 11.02 16.26 17.79
CA ALA A 10 12.17 15.67 17.10
C ALA A 10 11.90 15.21 15.65
N LEU A 11 10.63 15.20 15.21
CA LEU A 11 10.21 14.92 13.83
C LEU A 11 9.59 16.17 13.17
N GLY A 12 9.97 17.36 13.63
CA GLY A 12 9.44 18.64 13.14
C GLY A 12 8.00 18.95 13.60
N GLY A 13 7.61 18.47 14.78
CA GLY A 13 6.35 18.82 15.44
C GLY A 13 6.40 20.19 16.13
N SER A 14 5.33 20.98 16.04
CA SER A 14 5.28 22.31 16.67
C SER A 14 4.91 22.24 18.14
N ASN A 15 5.48 23.10 18.98
CA ASN A 15 5.15 23.17 20.41
C ASN A 15 3.89 24.03 20.67
N THR A 16 2.74 23.55 20.20
CA THR A 16 1.46 24.26 20.24
C THR A 16 0.40 23.47 21.02
N TYR A 17 -0.63 24.17 21.53
CA TYR A 17 -1.76 23.49 22.18
C TYR A 17 -2.39 22.45 21.26
N ASP A 18 -2.53 22.74 19.97
CA ASP A 18 -3.13 21.83 18.99
C ASP A 18 -2.34 20.53 18.84
N ASN A 19 -1.00 20.61 18.91
CA ASN A 19 -0.11 19.45 18.85
C ASN A 19 0.09 18.74 20.21
N ALA A 20 -0.49 19.25 21.31
CA ALA A 20 -0.37 18.66 22.64
C ALA A 20 -1.54 17.72 22.97
N ILE A 21 -1.27 16.58 23.59
CA ILE A 21 -2.27 15.66 24.16
C ILE A 21 -1.87 15.20 25.55
N SER A 22 -2.83 15.14 26.48
CA SER A 22 -2.60 14.61 27.83
C SER A 22 -2.82 13.10 27.85
N LEU A 23 -1.79 12.33 28.22
CA LEU A 23 -1.83 10.86 28.26
C LEU A 23 -1.47 10.34 29.67
N CYS A 24 -1.96 9.15 30.03
CA CYS A 24 -1.42 8.43 31.20
C CYS A 24 0.00 7.91 30.89
N PHE A 25 0.75 7.47 31.90
CA PHE A 25 2.13 7.02 31.67
C PHE A 25 2.21 5.83 30.70
N ASP A 26 1.26 4.90 30.75
CA ASP A 26 1.21 3.75 29.85
C ASP A 26 0.88 4.17 28.41
N CYS A 27 -0.18 4.95 28.20
CA CYS A 27 -0.50 5.50 26.88
C CYS A 27 0.59 6.45 26.36
N HIS A 28 1.33 7.12 27.25
CA HIS A 28 2.47 7.96 26.89
C HIS A 28 3.68 7.11 26.49
N CYS A 29 3.83 5.89 27.03
CA CYS A 29 4.82 4.94 26.53
C CYS A 29 4.39 4.37 25.17
N ASP A 30 3.10 4.13 24.94
CA ASP A 30 2.60 3.65 23.64
C ASP A 30 2.61 4.74 22.56
N ALA A 31 2.34 5.98 22.95
CA ALA A 31 2.50 7.16 22.11
C ALA A 31 3.99 7.52 22.04
N GLY A 32 4.67 7.15 20.95
CA GLY A 32 6.05 7.54 20.69
C GLY A 32 7.10 6.45 20.81
N HIS A 33 6.82 5.29 21.42
CA HIS A 33 7.70 4.12 21.33
C HIS A 33 7.45 3.31 20.05
N TYR A 34 7.62 3.97 18.90
CA TYR A 34 7.75 3.26 17.66
C TYR A 34 9.13 2.58 17.60
N ASN A 35 9.24 1.37 18.16
CA ASN A 35 10.43 0.52 17.96
C ASN A 35 10.21 -0.42 16.76
N PRO A 36 10.91 -0.22 15.62
CA PRO A 36 10.81 -1.10 14.45
C PRO A 36 11.42 -2.50 14.71
N LYS A 37 12.30 -2.66 15.71
CA LYS A 37 12.96 -3.94 16.02
C LYS A 37 12.16 -4.86 16.96
N HIS A 38 11.11 -4.35 17.62
CA HIS A 38 10.24 -5.12 18.52
C HIS A 38 8.80 -4.61 18.51
N PRO A 39 7.94 -5.07 17.58
CA PRO A 39 6.54 -4.67 17.52
C PRO A 39 5.69 -5.64 18.36
N ARG A 40 5.59 -5.39 19.66
CA ARG A 40 4.48 -5.88 20.49
C ARG A 40 3.77 -4.65 21.05
N GLY A 41 2.48 -4.50 20.75
CA GLY A 41 1.63 -3.39 21.23
C GLY A 41 1.02 -2.52 20.14
N THR A 42 -0.13 -1.91 20.44
CA THR A 42 -0.84 -0.93 19.60
C THR A 42 -0.12 0.41 19.61
N LYS A 43 0.17 0.96 18.43
CA LYS A 43 0.82 2.26 18.28
C LYS A 43 -0.17 3.22 17.63
N PHE A 44 -0.56 4.29 18.34
CA PHE A 44 -1.57 5.24 17.90
C PHE A 44 -1.03 6.20 16.82
N SER A 45 -1.80 6.41 15.76
CA SER A 45 -1.50 7.40 14.73
C SER A 45 -1.71 8.84 15.20
N PRO A 46 -1.06 9.85 14.57
CA PRO A 46 -1.30 11.26 14.90
C PRO A 46 -2.77 11.68 14.76
N ARG A 47 -3.48 11.12 13.78
CA ARG A 47 -4.91 11.40 13.56
C ARG A 47 -5.78 10.80 14.67
N GLU A 48 -5.48 9.58 15.12
CA GLU A 48 -6.16 8.97 16.26
C GLU A 48 -5.92 9.76 17.53
N LEU A 49 -4.69 10.21 17.78
CA LEU A 49 -4.39 11.05 18.94
C LEU A 49 -5.17 12.37 18.88
N LYS A 50 -5.24 13.04 17.72
CA LYS A 50 -6.07 14.24 17.55
C LYS A 50 -7.55 13.96 17.82
N LYS A 51 -8.10 12.91 17.22
CA LYS A 51 -9.50 12.53 17.42
C LYS A 51 -9.77 12.13 18.87
N ALA A 52 -8.87 11.41 19.52
CA ALA A 52 -8.97 11.02 20.91
C ALA A 52 -8.96 12.24 21.83
N LYS A 53 -8.09 13.22 21.55
CA LYS A 53 -8.08 14.52 22.23
C LYS A 53 -9.41 15.27 22.06
N GLU A 54 -9.90 15.39 20.83
CA GLU A 54 -11.17 16.07 20.52
C GLU A 54 -12.34 15.39 21.25
N ASN A 55 -12.44 14.06 21.16
CA ASN A 55 -13.45 13.27 21.86
C ASN A 55 -13.36 13.43 23.38
N TRP A 56 -12.14 13.44 23.94
CA TRP A 56 -11.94 13.66 25.36
C TRP A 56 -12.40 15.04 25.80
N ILE A 57 -12.02 16.09 25.07
CA ILE A 57 -12.47 17.46 25.34
C ILE A 57 -13.99 17.54 25.29
N GLN A 58 -14.61 16.91 24.30
CA GLN A 58 -16.07 16.87 24.17
C GLN A 58 -16.73 16.12 25.33
N LEU A 59 -16.21 14.95 25.73
CA LEU A 59 -16.70 14.18 26.88
C LEU A 59 -16.63 14.98 28.18
N VAL A 60 -15.55 15.73 28.39
CA VAL A 60 -15.36 16.62 29.53
C VAL A 60 -16.36 17.78 29.47
N ALA A 61 -16.51 18.43 28.31
CA ALA A 61 -17.45 19.53 28.10
C ALA A 61 -18.91 19.09 28.36
N ASP A 62 -19.25 17.86 27.95
CA ASP A 62 -20.59 17.28 28.11
C ASP A 62 -20.81 16.64 29.50
N ASN A 63 -19.82 16.67 30.40
CA ASN A 63 -19.84 16.04 31.72
C ASN A 63 -20.20 14.54 31.69
N ASN A 64 -19.79 13.82 30.63
CA ASN A 64 -20.14 12.42 30.41
C ASN A 64 -18.95 11.45 30.69
N ILE A 65 -18.07 11.83 31.61
CA ILE A 65 -16.92 10.99 32.00
C ILE A 65 -17.43 9.81 32.83
N LYS A 66 -17.34 8.61 32.26
CA LYS A 66 -17.66 7.36 32.97
C LYS A 66 -16.36 6.68 33.39
N GLN A 67 -16.32 6.19 34.63
CA GLN A 67 -15.20 5.37 35.08
C GLN A 67 -15.21 4.06 34.26
N PRO A 68 -14.08 3.67 33.63
CA PRO A 68 -13.99 2.37 32.98
C PRO A 68 -14.25 1.28 34.02
N SER A 69 -15.11 0.32 33.69
CA SER A 69 -15.49 -0.74 34.63
C SER A 69 -14.33 -1.72 34.87
N GLU A 70 -13.52 -2.02 33.85
CA GLU A 70 -12.32 -2.89 33.86
C GLU A 70 -11.42 -2.60 32.63
N PRO A 71 -10.14 -3.02 32.59
CA PRO A 71 -9.31 -2.97 31.39
C PRO A 71 -9.83 -3.90 30.28
N ASP A 72 -9.47 -3.60 29.03
CA ASP A 72 -9.83 -4.41 27.86
C ASP A 72 -9.34 -5.85 28.02
N SER A 73 -10.19 -6.81 27.63
CA SER A 73 -9.86 -8.24 27.67
C SER A 73 -9.29 -8.74 26.34
N PHE A 74 -9.54 -8.01 25.26
CA PHE A 74 -8.97 -8.30 23.94
C PHE A 74 -8.35 -7.06 23.30
N LEU A 75 -7.33 -7.30 22.49
CA LEU A 75 -6.81 -6.34 21.56
C LEU A 75 -7.51 -6.53 20.20
N CYS A 76 -8.18 -5.49 19.71
CA CYS A 76 -8.88 -5.49 18.42
C CYS A 76 -8.14 -4.63 17.40
N GLN A 77 -7.81 -5.21 16.25
CA GLN A 77 -7.11 -4.53 15.15
C GLN A 77 -7.77 -4.86 13.81
N TYR A 78 -7.51 -4.03 12.80
CA TYR A 78 -7.91 -4.32 11.43
C TYR A 78 -6.72 -4.58 10.53
N PHE A 79 -6.83 -5.64 9.74
CA PHE A 79 -5.84 -6.03 8.74
C PHE A 79 -6.46 -6.03 7.35
N VAL A 80 -5.69 -5.64 6.34
CA VAL A 80 -5.99 -5.87 4.92
C VAL A 80 -4.92 -6.80 4.38
N CYS A 81 -5.34 -7.88 3.75
CA CYS A 81 -4.44 -8.70 2.95
C CYS A 81 -4.55 -8.25 1.50
N GLU A 82 -3.43 -7.80 0.94
CA GLU A 82 -3.33 -7.21 -0.41
C GLU A 82 -2.81 -8.22 -1.45
N SER A 83 -2.14 -9.30 -1.00
CA SER A 83 -1.65 -10.38 -1.87
C SER A 83 -2.71 -11.44 -2.14
N TYR A 84 -2.92 -11.75 -3.42
CA TYR A 84 -3.84 -12.80 -3.85
C TYR A 84 -3.44 -14.19 -3.32
N GLU A 85 -2.15 -14.52 -3.34
CA GLU A 85 -1.61 -15.80 -2.89
C GLU A 85 -1.84 -16.00 -1.39
N ASN A 86 -1.63 -14.96 -0.58
CA ASN A 86 -2.00 -14.98 0.83
C ASN A 86 -3.51 -15.19 1.01
N LEU A 87 -4.35 -14.56 0.18
CA LEU A 87 -5.80 -14.76 0.22
C LEU A 87 -6.18 -16.21 -0.13
N VAL A 88 -5.47 -16.85 -1.07
CA VAL A 88 -5.62 -18.28 -1.37
C VAL A 88 -5.28 -19.14 -0.16
N GLU A 89 -4.12 -18.91 0.47
CA GLU A 89 -3.68 -19.60 1.70
C GLU A 89 -4.77 -19.46 2.81
N ILE A 90 -5.16 -18.23 3.13
CA ILE A 90 -6.16 -17.91 4.16
C ILE A 90 -7.51 -18.57 3.83
N SER A 91 -7.96 -18.50 2.57
CA SER A 91 -9.23 -19.10 2.16
C SER A 91 -9.25 -20.62 2.33
N ASN A 92 -8.09 -21.27 2.20
CA ASN A 92 -7.93 -22.71 2.43
C ASN A 92 -7.67 -23.06 3.92
N GLY A 93 -7.61 -22.06 4.79
CA GLY A 93 -7.37 -22.23 6.23
C GLY A 93 -5.89 -22.33 6.61
N ASP A 94 -4.97 -22.08 5.68
CA ASP A 94 -3.56 -21.92 6.01
C ASP A 94 -3.31 -20.50 6.52
N LEU A 95 -3.07 -20.39 7.82
CA LEU A 95 -2.82 -19.14 8.52
C LEU A 95 -1.37 -19.07 9.04
N SER A 96 -0.51 -20.01 8.63
CA SER A 96 0.87 -20.13 9.13
C SER A 96 1.71 -18.89 8.90
N LYS A 97 1.36 -18.09 7.88
CA LYS A 97 2.03 -16.85 7.50
C LYS A 97 1.23 -15.59 7.84
N PHE A 98 0.04 -15.73 8.42
CA PHE A 98 -0.71 -14.58 8.94
C PHE A 98 0.06 -14.03 10.16
N PRO A 99 0.28 -12.71 10.28
CA PRO A 99 1.23 -12.14 11.25
C PRO A 99 0.66 -12.04 12.68
N VAL A 100 0.09 -13.13 13.21
CA VAL A 100 -0.48 -13.22 14.56
C VAL A 100 -0.19 -14.57 15.20
N ASP A 101 -0.28 -14.63 16.53
CA ASP A 101 -0.05 -15.86 17.29
C ASP A 101 -1.33 -16.71 17.37
N TYR A 102 -1.19 -18.03 17.17
CA TYR A 102 -2.26 -19.03 17.29
C TYR A 102 -3.59 -18.63 16.61
N PRO A 103 -3.59 -18.38 15.28
CA PRO A 103 -4.73 -17.85 14.57
C PRO A 103 -5.93 -18.82 14.52
N LEU A 104 -7.13 -18.30 14.72
CA LEU A 104 -8.42 -18.98 14.61
C LEU A 104 -9.31 -18.25 13.59
N LEU A 105 -9.51 -18.83 12.42
CA LEU A 105 -10.33 -18.22 11.36
C LEU A 105 -11.82 -18.48 11.56
N VAL A 106 -12.62 -17.42 11.59
CA VAL A 106 -14.08 -17.50 11.56
C VAL A 106 -14.55 -17.76 10.13
N ASN A 107 -15.38 -18.79 9.96
CA ASN A 107 -16.01 -19.10 8.68
C ASN A 107 -17.36 -18.38 8.59
N ASN A 108 -17.45 -17.38 7.72
CA ASN A 108 -18.64 -16.57 7.50
C ASN A 108 -18.90 -16.33 5.99
N GLU A 109 -19.97 -15.61 5.67
CA GLU A 109 -20.36 -15.33 4.28
C GLU A 109 -19.29 -14.58 3.48
N ILE A 110 -18.49 -13.73 4.14
CA ILE A 110 -17.40 -12.98 3.50
C ILE A 110 -16.30 -13.96 3.04
N LEU A 111 -15.94 -14.93 3.87
CA LEU A 111 -15.00 -15.98 3.48
C LEU A 111 -15.54 -16.83 2.32
N THR A 112 -16.85 -17.08 2.30
CA THR A 112 -17.51 -17.77 1.18
C THR A 112 -17.42 -16.96 -0.12
N SER A 113 -17.66 -15.65 -0.06
CA SER A 113 -17.49 -14.73 -1.20
C SER A 113 -16.05 -14.73 -1.72
N LEU A 114 -15.06 -14.67 -0.82
CA LEU A 114 -13.64 -14.74 -1.18
C LEU A 114 -13.31 -16.05 -1.89
N LYS A 115 -13.74 -17.18 -1.33
CA LYS A 115 -13.57 -18.52 -1.94
C LYS A 115 -14.22 -18.61 -3.31
N LYS A 116 -15.39 -17.98 -3.49
CA LYS A 116 -16.07 -17.94 -4.80
C LYS A 116 -15.22 -17.20 -5.83
N ILE A 117 -14.68 -16.02 -5.49
CA ILE A 117 -13.81 -15.27 -6.41
C ILE A 117 -12.56 -16.08 -6.75
N ILE A 118 -11.85 -16.59 -5.74
CA ILE A 118 -10.61 -17.37 -5.92
C ILE A 118 -10.85 -18.59 -6.81
N LYS A 119 -11.95 -19.32 -6.60
CA LYS A 119 -12.29 -20.51 -7.40
C LYS A 119 -12.56 -20.19 -8.87
N ASN A 120 -12.97 -18.96 -9.20
CA ASN A 120 -13.23 -18.54 -10.58
C ASN A 120 -11.95 -18.10 -11.32
N HIS A 121 -10.84 -17.89 -10.60
CA HIS A 121 -9.56 -17.58 -11.23
C HIS A 121 -8.88 -18.87 -11.73
N PRO A 122 -8.34 -18.88 -12.97
CA PRO A 122 -7.78 -20.11 -13.56
C PRO A 122 -6.50 -20.59 -12.86
N GLU A 123 -5.74 -19.67 -12.27
CA GLU A 123 -4.42 -19.95 -11.70
C GLU A 123 -4.38 -19.84 -10.16
N ARG A 124 -3.26 -20.26 -9.56
CA ARG A 124 -3.05 -20.14 -8.11
C ARG A 124 -2.47 -18.79 -7.67
N TYR A 125 -2.00 -17.99 -8.63
CA TYR A 125 -1.40 -16.67 -8.44
C TYR A 125 -2.16 -15.66 -9.31
N ARG A 126 -2.08 -14.36 -8.98
CA ARG A 126 -2.76 -13.33 -9.77
C ARG A 126 -1.97 -12.02 -9.78
N HIS A 127 -1.64 -11.54 -10.97
CA HIS A 127 -0.89 -10.29 -11.16
C HIS A 127 -1.76 -9.03 -11.24
N ALA A 128 -3.08 -9.20 -11.45
CA ALA A 128 -4.00 -8.10 -11.72
C ALA A 128 -3.60 -7.24 -12.94
N SER A 129 -2.83 -7.79 -13.86
CA SER A 129 -2.51 -7.18 -15.15
C SER A 129 -2.26 -8.23 -16.23
N ALA A 130 -2.21 -7.81 -17.50
CA ALA A 130 -1.88 -8.65 -18.64
C ALA A 130 -1.18 -7.85 -19.74
N TRP A 131 -0.26 -8.50 -20.45
CA TRP A 131 0.39 -7.89 -21.62
C TRP A 131 -0.60 -7.59 -22.74
N GLY A 132 -0.50 -6.38 -23.28
CA GLY A 132 -1.07 -5.95 -24.54
C GLY A 132 -0.06 -6.00 -25.68
N LYS A 133 -0.30 -5.20 -26.73
CA LYS A 133 0.59 -5.11 -27.90
C LYS A 133 1.79 -4.18 -27.64
N GLY A 134 2.91 -4.46 -28.31
CA GLY A 134 4.04 -3.54 -28.41
C GLY A 134 3.90 -2.64 -29.64
N TYR A 135 4.36 -1.40 -29.51
CA TYR A 135 4.30 -0.34 -30.51
C TYR A 135 5.68 0.28 -30.73
N LYS A 136 5.89 0.90 -31.90
CA LYS A 136 7.12 1.63 -32.26
C LYS A 136 7.14 3.06 -31.71
N GLY A 137 6.53 3.28 -30.56
CA GLY A 137 6.47 4.58 -29.91
C GLY A 137 5.09 5.24 -29.92
N LYS A 138 5.06 6.42 -29.28
CA LYS A 138 3.84 7.13 -28.90
C LYS A 138 2.98 7.60 -30.07
N ASP A 139 3.61 8.08 -31.14
CA ASP A 139 2.88 8.65 -32.28
C ASP A 139 2.05 7.58 -33.01
N GLU A 140 2.59 6.36 -33.14
CA GLU A 140 1.86 5.21 -33.70
C GLU A 140 0.68 4.85 -32.80
N TYR A 141 0.92 4.74 -31.51
CA TYR A 141 -0.12 4.40 -30.53
C TYR A 141 -1.26 5.42 -30.49
N LEU A 142 -0.96 6.71 -30.44
CA LEU A 142 -1.96 7.79 -30.41
C LEU A 142 -2.72 7.91 -31.74
N SER A 143 -2.12 7.47 -32.86
CA SER A 143 -2.82 7.38 -34.13
C SER A 143 -3.82 6.21 -34.17
N GLU A 144 -3.52 5.10 -33.50
CA GLU A 144 -4.42 3.94 -33.40
C GLU A 144 -5.50 4.11 -32.33
N HIS A 145 -5.19 4.80 -31.24
CA HIS A 145 -6.09 5.04 -30.10
C HIS A 145 -6.26 6.55 -29.81
N PRO A 146 -7.09 7.27 -30.59
CA PRO A 146 -7.25 8.72 -30.45
C PRO A 146 -7.90 9.17 -29.13
N ASP A 147 -8.52 8.25 -28.40
CA ASP A 147 -9.12 8.45 -27.07
C ASP A 147 -8.09 8.33 -25.92
N ALA A 148 -6.86 7.90 -26.22
CA ALA A 148 -5.81 7.80 -25.24
C ALA A 148 -5.34 9.17 -24.73
N THR A 149 -4.97 9.22 -23.46
CA THR A 149 -4.52 10.41 -22.75
C THR A 149 -3.04 10.27 -22.39
N VAL A 150 -2.23 11.24 -22.81
CA VAL A 150 -0.85 11.38 -22.33
C VAL A 150 -0.91 11.85 -20.88
N THR A 151 -0.29 11.10 -19.97
CA THR A 151 -0.32 11.41 -18.53
C THR A 151 0.55 12.62 -18.20
N ASN A 152 0.23 13.30 -17.10
CA ASN A 152 1.03 14.39 -16.58
C ASN A 152 1.89 13.88 -15.41
N GLU A 153 3.20 13.86 -15.61
CA GLU A 153 4.20 13.16 -14.78
C GLU A 153 4.31 13.68 -13.31
N SER A 154 3.66 14.80 -12.98
CA SER A 154 3.72 15.44 -11.64
C SER A 154 2.46 15.27 -10.78
N GLU A 155 1.30 14.90 -11.34
CA GLU A 155 0.02 14.93 -10.61
C GLU A 155 -0.77 13.60 -10.63
N ASP A 156 -0.33 12.60 -11.42
CA ASP A 156 -1.22 11.49 -11.77
C ASP A 156 -1.05 10.22 -10.93
N LYS A 157 -2.20 9.60 -10.65
CA LYS A 157 -2.46 8.24 -10.17
C LYS A 157 -1.68 7.11 -10.90
N PHE A 158 -1.11 7.44 -12.06
CA PHE A 158 -0.43 6.54 -12.99
C PHE A 158 0.94 7.08 -13.38
N SER A 159 1.69 7.68 -12.44
CA SER A 159 2.92 8.44 -12.72
C SER A 159 4.00 7.67 -13.51
N TYR A 160 4.01 6.34 -13.46
CA TYR A 160 4.94 5.51 -14.24
C TYR A 160 4.52 5.33 -15.71
N PHE A 161 3.21 5.35 -15.99
CA PHE A 161 2.69 5.17 -17.35
C PHE A 161 2.71 6.49 -18.09
N GLU A 162 3.14 6.47 -19.35
CA GLU A 162 3.27 7.65 -20.21
C GLU A 162 1.97 7.97 -20.96
N ILE A 163 1.16 6.94 -21.21
CA ILE A 163 -0.14 7.03 -21.86
C ILE A 163 -1.11 6.13 -21.12
N THR A 164 -2.34 6.59 -20.92
CA THR A 164 -3.43 5.77 -20.40
C THR A 164 -4.67 5.86 -21.28
N ARG A 165 -5.47 4.80 -21.32
CA ARG A 165 -6.79 4.80 -21.98
C ARG A 165 -7.74 3.83 -21.30
N THR A 166 -9.03 3.98 -21.59
CA THR A 166 -10.05 3.01 -21.18
C THR A 166 -10.14 1.93 -22.26
N PRO A 167 -9.94 0.64 -21.93
CA PRO A 167 -10.12 -0.44 -22.90
C PRO A 167 -11.59 -0.63 -23.27
N THR A 168 -11.84 -1.18 -24.46
CA THR A 168 -13.18 -1.57 -24.91
C THR A 168 -13.66 -2.86 -24.25
N LYS A 169 -14.98 -3.10 -24.26
CA LYS A 169 -15.57 -4.35 -23.74
C LYS A 169 -15.09 -5.57 -24.51
N GLU A 170 -14.91 -5.42 -25.82
CA GLU A 170 -14.42 -6.46 -26.72
C GLU A 170 -13.00 -6.88 -26.34
N GLU A 171 -12.08 -5.92 -26.15
CA GLU A 171 -10.70 -6.19 -25.69
C GLU A 171 -10.70 -6.91 -24.33
N LEU A 172 -11.52 -6.45 -23.38
CA LEU A 172 -11.60 -7.08 -22.06
C LEU A 172 -12.19 -8.48 -22.12
N ASN A 173 -13.18 -8.75 -22.99
CA ASN A 173 -13.73 -10.09 -23.17
C ASN A 173 -12.66 -11.08 -23.65
N GLU A 174 -11.78 -10.67 -24.57
CA GLU A 174 -10.68 -11.52 -25.06
C GLU A 174 -9.70 -11.89 -23.94
N ILE A 175 -9.38 -10.94 -23.07
CA ILE A 175 -8.40 -11.13 -21.99
C ILE A 175 -9.02 -11.76 -20.72
N SER A 176 -10.34 -11.63 -20.52
CA SER A 176 -11.05 -12.13 -19.33
C SER A 176 -10.84 -13.61 -19.02
N SER A 177 -10.52 -14.41 -20.04
CA SER A 177 -10.17 -15.83 -19.87
C SER A 177 -8.93 -16.06 -18.99
N LYS A 178 -8.04 -15.06 -18.88
CA LYS A 178 -6.81 -15.09 -18.08
C LYS A 178 -7.00 -14.55 -16.66
N ASP A 179 -8.09 -13.83 -16.38
CA ASP A 179 -8.33 -13.22 -15.08
C ASP A 179 -9.78 -13.44 -14.60
N GLY A 180 -9.95 -14.39 -13.66
CA GLY A 180 -11.27 -14.73 -13.13
C GLY A 180 -12.00 -13.60 -12.41
N VAL A 181 -11.29 -12.61 -11.86
CA VAL A 181 -11.93 -11.45 -11.21
C VAL A 181 -12.50 -10.53 -12.27
N LEU A 182 -11.72 -10.21 -13.31
CA LEU A 182 -12.17 -9.46 -14.48
C LEU A 182 -13.37 -10.15 -15.15
N LYS A 183 -13.27 -11.46 -15.37
CA LYS A 183 -14.38 -12.24 -15.94
C LYS A 183 -15.65 -12.08 -15.12
N LEU A 184 -15.55 -12.20 -13.79
CA LEU A 184 -16.71 -12.04 -12.90
C LEU A 184 -17.27 -10.60 -12.95
N MET A 185 -16.42 -9.58 -13.01
CA MET A 185 -16.84 -8.19 -13.14
C MET A 185 -17.60 -7.94 -14.46
N LEU A 186 -17.13 -8.51 -15.56
CA LEU A 186 -17.79 -8.41 -16.87
C LEU A 186 -19.13 -9.15 -16.91
N GLU A 187 -19.20 -10.35 -16.31
CA GLU A 187 -20.43 -11.16 -16.22
C GLU A 187 -21.52 -10.47 -15.38
N GLU A 188 -21.14 -9.74 -14.34
CA GLU A 188 -22.05 -8.97 -13.50
C GLU A 188 -22.33 -7.55 -14.02
N ASN A 189 -21.83 -7.21 -15.23
CA ASN A 189 -22.02 -5.93 -15.92
C ASN A 189 -21.55 -4.71 -15.13
N LEU A 190 -20.40 -4.83 -14.45
CA LEU A 190 -19.72 -3.67 -13.89
C LEU A 190 -19.27 -2.73 -15.03
N PRO A 191 -19.53 -1.41 -14.95
CA PRO A 191 -19.08 -0.47 -15.97
C PRO A 191 -17.56 -0.53 -16.16
N ILE A 192 -17.12 -0.43 -17.42
CA ILE A 192 -15.70 -0.51 -17.75
C ILE A 192 -15.01 0.81 -17.41
N GLU A 193 -15.62 1.92 -17.87
CA GLU A 193 -15.12 3.27 -17.69
C GLU A 193 -14.95 3.70 -16.23
N ASP A 194 -15.72 3.14 -15.32
CA ASP A 194 -15.70 3.57 -13.91
C ASP A 194 -14.89 2.63 -13.01
N VAL A 195 -14.74 1.35 -13.37
CA VAL A 195 -14.34 0.33 -12.38
C VAL A 195 -13.44 -0.78 -12.90
N SER A 196 -13.60 -1.26 -14.13
CA SER A 196 -13.15 -2.64 -14.40
C SER A 196 -11.67 -2.76 -14.80
N ALA A 197 -11.16 -1.83 -15.61
CA ALA A 197 -9.79 -1.89 -16.12
C ALA A 197 -9.32 -0.54 -16.69
N ILE A 198 -8.00 -0.37 -16.79
CA ILE A 198 -7.35 0.70 -17.54
C ILE A 198 -6.20 0.10 -18.34
N VAL A 199 -5.84 0.70 -19.47
CA VAL A 199 -4.61 0.36 -20.20
C VAL A 199 -3.58 1.43 -19.91
N GLY A 200 -2.40 1.01 -19.48
CA GLY A 200 -1.22 1.86 -19.31
C GLY A 200 -0.15 1.48 -20.33
N CYS A 201 0.56 2.48 -20.85
CA CYS A 201 1.69 2.27 -21.74
C CYS A 201 2.96 2.90 -21.18
N TYR A 202 4.08 2.22 -21.38
CA TYR A 202 5.41 2.66 -20.94
C TYR A 202 6.49 2.13 -21.89
N GLU A 203 7.62 2.80 -21.94
CA GLU A 203 8.83 2.30 -22.59
C GLU A 203 9.34 1.03 -21.88
N ASP A 204 9.46 -0.08 -22.60
CA ASP A 204 10.08 -1.32 -22.10
C ASP A 204 11.44 -1.49 -22.78
N ALA A 205 12.37 -0.62 -22.39
CA ALA A 205 13.74 -0.62 -22.89
C ALA A 205 14.42 -1.98 -22.63
N CYS A 206 14.15 -2.63 -21.49
CA CYS A 206 14.65 -3.96 -21.16
C CYS A 206 14.18 -5.03 -22.17
N GLY A 207 12.93 -4.94 -22.64
CA GLY A 207 12.36 -5.81 -23.67
C GLY A 207 12.70 -5.40 -25.11
N GLY A 208 13.32 -4.23 -25.31
CA GLY A 208 13.59 -3.65 -26.63
C GLY A 208 12.31 -3.18 -27.35
N ILE A 209 11.28 -2.83 -26.58
CA ILE A 209 9.98 -2.35 -27.08
C ILE A 209 9.86 -0.87 -26.75
N GLU A 210 9.70 -0.03 -27.79
CA GLU A 210 9.66 1.43 -27.62
C GLU A 210 8.42 1.90 -26.85
N LEU A 211 7.29 1.19 -26.97
CA LEU A 211 6.12 1.43 -26.14
C LEU A 211 5.33 0.14 -25.96
N GLN A 212 5.24 -0.34 -24.73
CA GLN A 212 4.56 -1.57 -24.36
C GLN A 212 3.21 -1.27 -23.70
N GLU A 213 2.16 -1.97 -24.16
CA GLU A 213 0.82 -1.90 -23.59
C GLU A 213 0.65 -2.90 -22.44
N GLU A 214 0.06 -2.45 -21.33
CA GLU A 214 -0.32 -3.30 -20.20
C GLU A 214 -1.77 -3.02 -19.79
N TYR A 215 -2.59 -4.07 -19.76
CA TYR A 215 -3.95 -4.03 -19.23
C TYR A 215 -3.87 -4.18 -17.72
N ILE A 216 -4.49 -3.27 -16.98
CA ILE A 216 -4.49 -3.21 -15.53
C ILE A 216 -5.90 -3.49 -15.04
N PHE A 217 -6.05 -4.44 -14.13
CA PHE A 217 -7.32 -4.85 -13.54
C PHE A 217 -7.36 -4.51 -12.06
N ARG A 218 -8.56 -4.46 -11.47
CA ARG A 218 -8.66 -4.27 -10.01
C ARG A 218 -7.96 -5.39 -9.27
N ARG A 219 -7.20 -5.00 -8.25
CA ARG A 219 -6.60 -5.94 -7.29
C ARG A 219 -7.68 -6.60 -6.45
N LEU A 220 -7.34 -7.70 -5.79
CA LEU A 220 -8.23 -8.38 -4.86
C LEU A 220 -7.64 -8.27 -3.46
N TRP A 221 -8.37 -7.61 -2.58
CA TRP A 221 -8.02 -7.44 -1.17
C TRP A 221 -9.08 -8.13 -0.29
N CYS A 222 -8.73 -8.41 0.97
CA CYS A 222 -9.72 -8.79 1.97
C CYS A 222 -9.39 -8.13 3.31
N ALA A 223 -10.39 -7.53 3.93
CA ALA A 223 -10.29 -6.93 5.26
C ALA A 223 -10.67 -7.94 6.34
N PHE A 224 -9.97 -7.89 7.47
CA PHE A 224 -10.17 -8.76 8.62
C PHE A 224 -10.19 -7.94 9.92
N ALA A 225 -11.10 -8.29 10.84
CA ALA A 225 -10.96 -7.94 12.25
C ALA A 225 -10.11 -9.02 12.93
N VAL A 226 -9.14 -8.58 13.70
CA VAL A 226 -8.16 -9.42 14.39
C VAL A 226 -8.30 -9.17 15.87
N ILE A 227 -8.80 -10.18 16.60
CA ILE A 227 -9.21 -10.09 18.00
C ILE A 227 -8.31 -10.99 18.82
N THR A 228 -7.34 -10.42 19.52
CA THR A 228 -6.34 -11.16 20.31
C THR A 228 -6.74 -11.16 21.77
N ASN A 229 -6.82 -12.33 22.41
CA ASN A 229 -7.05 -12.40 23.84
C ASN A 229 -5.79 -11.93 24.59
N ILE A 230 -5.87 -10.78 25.27
CA ILE A 230 -4.76 -10.20 26.04
C ILE A 230 -4.91 -10.42 27.54
N SER A 231 -6.00 -11.07 27.97
CA SER A 231 -6.18 -11.47 29.37
C SER A 231 -5.27 -12.64 29.73
N ASP A 232 -5.13 -12.89 31.03
CA ASP A 232 -4.36 -13.98 31.61
C ASP A 232 -5.13 -15.32 31.62
N GLN A 233 -6.40 -15.33 31.22
CA GLN A 233 -7.27 -16.50 31.24
C GLN A 233 -7.87 -16.79 29.86
N PRO A 234 -8.27 -18.05 29.57
CA PRO A 234 -9.01 -18.36 28.35
C PRO A 234 -10.40 -17.68 28.34
N MET A 235 -10.70 -16.93 27.29
CA MET A 235 -11.97 -16.21 27.12
C MET A 235 -12.77 -16.80 25.96
N ALA A 236 -14.10 -16.71 25.99
CA ALA A 236 -14.95 -17.16 24.88
C ALA A 236 -15.78 -15.98 24.34
N LEU A 237 -15.62 -15.71 23.05
CA LEU A 237 -16.49 -14.76 22.34
C LEU A 237 -17.90 -15.38 22.16
N ASP A 238 -18.93 -14.57 22.38
CA ASP A 238 -20.33 -14.96 22.25
C ASP A 238 -20.92 -14.44 20.93
N SER A 239 -20.80 -13.13 20.68
CA SER A 239 -21.30 -12.48 19.47
C SER A 239 -20.54 -11.18 19.14
N LEU A 240 -20.73 -10.69 17.92
CA LEU A 240 -20.33 -9.37 17.47
C LEU A 240 -21.58 -8.57 17.07
N ASP A 241 -21.69 -7.35 17.54
CA ASP A 241 -22.62 -6.39 16.94
C ASP A 241 -21.92 -5.70 15.77
N VAL A 242 -22.50 -5.84 14.58
CA VAL A 242 -21.91 -5.35 13.33
C VAL A 242 -22.87 -4.48 12.55
N CYS A 243 -22.35 -3.50 11.82
CA CYS A 243 -23.03 -2.93 10.66
C CYS A 243 -22.90 -3.92 9.51
N GLN A 244 -24.02 -4.45 8.99
CA GLN A 244 -24.02 -5.39 7.86
C GLN A 244 -24.57 -4.71 6.60
N ASN A 245 -23.82 -4.79 5.50
CA ASN A 245 -24.34 -4.46 4.18
C ASN A 245 -24.56 -5.74 3.40
N LYS A 246 -25.81 -6.00 3.02
CA LYS A 246 -26.16 -7.13 2.17
C LYS A 246 -26.21 -6.72 0.72
N LYS A 247 -25.35 -7.32 -0.10
CA LYS A 247 -25.27 -7.05 -1.53
C LYS A 247 -24.99 -8.34 -2.27
N ASN A 248 -25.62 -8.49 -3.42
CA ASN A 248 -25.26 -9.55 -4.35
C ASN A 248 -24.35 -8.94 -5.40
N GLY A 249 -23.18 -9.54 -5.58
CA GLY A 249 -22.22 -9.09 -6.57
C GLY A 249 -21.39 -7.88 -6.13
N PHE A 250 -20.94 -7.10 -7.10
CA PHE A 250 -20.12 -5.91 -6.86
C PHE A 250 -20.94 -4.68 -6.46
N SER A 251 -20.44 -3.90 -5.50
CA SER A 251 -20.98 -2.60 -5.13
C SER A 251 -19.93 -1.70 -4.49
N GLU A 252 -20.14 -0.39 -4.46
CA GLU A 252 -19.29 0.52 -3.70
C GLU A 252 -19.22 0.13 -2.21
N LEU A 253 -18.06 0.35 -1.61
CA LEU A 253 -17.83 0.09 -0.19
C LEU A 253 -18.56 1.13 0.67
N VAL A 254 -19.44 0.66 1.56
CA VAL A 254 -20.14 1.50 2.53
C VAL A 254 -19.78 1.04 3.94
N THR A 255 -19.02 1.84 4.69
CA THR A 255 -18.56 1.48 6.04
C THR A 255 -19.47 2.01 7.16
N SER A 256 -20.27 3.03 6.86
CA SER A 256 -21.22 3.64 7.79
C SER A 256 -22.66 3.26 7.43
N ASN A 257 -23.27 2.38 8.23
CA ASN A 257 -24.69 2.04 8.08
C ASN A 257 -25.38 1.98 9.45
N HIS A 258 -26.67 2.30 9.52
CA HIS A 258 -27.42 2.38 10.79
C HIS A 258 -27.99 1.04 11.25
N ASP A 259 -28.03 0.04 10.37
CA ASP A 259 -28.57 -1.29 10.68
C ASP A 259 -27.51 -2.13 11.41
N SER A 260 -27.55 -2.07 12.75
CA SER A 260 -26.78 -2.96 13.61
C SER A 260 -27.44 -4.33 13.71
N LYS A 261 -26.64 -5.38 13.58
CA LYS A 261 -27.08 -6.77 13.73
C LYS A 261 -26.07 -7.56 14.55
N SER A 262 -26.57 -8.40 15.45
CA SER A 262 -25.73 -9.33 16.20
C SER A 262 -25.44 -10.59 15.38
N ILE A 263 -24.17 -10.97 15.27
CA ILE A 263 -23.69 -12.21 14.67
C ILE A 263 -23.11 -13.09 15.77
N ASN A 264 -23.69 -14.28 15.94
CA ASN A 264 -23.17 -15.25 16.90
C ASN A 264 -21.81 -15.80 16.44
N LEU A 265 -20.87 -15.87 17.37
CA LEU A 265 -19.59 -16.52 17.16
C LEU A 265 -19.58 -17.92 17.79
N PRO A 266 -18.73 -18.84 17.29
CA PRO A 266 -18.50 -20.10 17.96
C PRO A 266 -17.99 -19.86 19.39
N LYS A 267 -18.65 -20.46 20.38
CA LYS A 267 -18.31 -20.32 21.80
C LYS A 267 -17.12 -21.18 22.19
N VAL A 268 -15.99 -20.98 21.50
CA VAL A 268 -14.75 -21.72 21.68
C VAL A 268 -13.83 -20.96 22.64
N PRO A 269 -13.19 -21.63 23.61
CA PRO A 269 -12.19 -21.00 24.47
C PRO A 269 -10.96 -20.53 23.66
N ILE A 270 -10.67 -19.24 23.72
CA ILE A 270 -9.51 -18.59 23.11
C ILE A 270 -8.45 -18.44 24.19
N LYS A 271 -7.30 -19.09 24.02
CA LYS A 271 -6.20 -19.03 25.00
C LYS A 271 -5.61 -17.61 25.08
N PRO A 272 -5.00 -17.22 26.21
CA PRO A 272 -4.16 -16.03 26.27
C PRO A 272 -3.16 -15.98 25.11
N GLY A 273 -3.09 -14.83 24.43
CA GLY A 273 -2.26 -14.59 23.26
C GLY A 273 -2.76 -15.19 21.94
N ALA A 274 -3.84 -15.99 21.94
CA ALA A 274 -4.43 -16.49 20.71
C ALA A 274 -5.35 -15.46 20.04
N THR A 275 -5.43 -15.53 18.72
CA THR A 275 -6.07 -14.50 17.90
C THR A 275 -7.19 -15.07 17.04
N VAL A 276 -8.37 -14.48 17.14
CA VAL A 276 -9.51 -14.76 16.25
C VAL A 276 -9.48 -13.81 15.06
N ILE A 277 -9.57 -14.37 13.86
CA ILE A 277 -9.56 -13.62 12.59
C ILE A 277 -10.96 -13.71 11.99
N VAL A 278 -11.60 -12.56 11.81
CA VAL A 278 -12.97 -12.43 11.28
C VAL A 278 -12.92 -11.71 9.93
N PRO A 279 -13.23 -12.39 8.81
CA PRO A 279 -13.32 -11.73 7.50
C PRO A 279 -14.45 -10.70 7.48
N LEU A 280 -14.17 -9.49 6.99
CA LEU A 280 -15.09 -8.34 7.05
C LEU A 280 -15.65 -7.94 5.69
N ALA A 281 -14.81 -7.87 4.67
CA ALA A 281 -15.20 -7.52 3.32
C ALA A 281 -14.15 -8.01 2.30
N VAL A 282 -14.61 -8.48 1.15
CA VAL A 282 -13.75 -8.68 -0.02
C VAL A 282 -13.70 -7.37 -0.78
N LEU A 283 -12.53 -6.77 -0.90
CA LEU A 283 -12.35 -5.41 -1.40
C LEU A 283 -11.68 -5.42 -2.78
N LEU A 284 -12.10 -4.51 -3.65
CA LEU A 284 -11.46 -4.23 -4.92
C LEU A 284 -11.02 -2.76 -4.90
N PRO A 285 -9.76 -2.48 -4.55
CA PRO A 285 -9.26 -1.12 -4.48
C PRO A 285 -9.25 -0.48 -5.88
N PRO A 286 -9.04 0.84 -5.95
CA PRO A 286 -8.82 1.53 -7.21
C PRO A 286 -7.69 0.94 -8.06
N LEU A 287 -7.77 1.20 -9.37
CA LEU A 287 -6.81 0.72 -10.39
C LEU A 287 -5.43 1.38 -10.30
N TYR A 288 -5.34 2.49 -9.59
CA TYR A 288 -4.14 3.30 -9.48
C TYR A 288 -3.33 3.01 -8.22
N SER A 289 -2.14 3.61 -8.15
CA SER A 289 -1.31 3.47 -6.97
C SER A 289 -1.92 4.17 -5.76
N ILE A 290 -1.81 3.50 -4.61
CA ILE A 290 -2.32 3.97 -3.33
C ILE A 290 -1.11 4.21 -2.43
N ALA A 291 -0.41 5.32 -2.70
CA ALA A 291 0.67 5.79 -1.86
C ALA A 291 0.16 6.01 -0.43
N ARG A 292 0.97 5.58 0.54
CA ARG A 292 0.61 5.54 1.95
C ARG A 292 1.69 6.19 2.82
N GLU A 293 1.26 6.86 3.87
CA GLU A 293 2.15 7.23 4.96
C GLU A 293 2.47 5.96 5.75
N GLU A 294 3.71 5.50 5.69
CA GLU A 294 4.15 4.34 6.44
C GLU A 294 4.61 4.75 7.84
N TRP A 295 3.91 4.26 8.86
CA TRP A 295 4.34 4.39 10.25
C TRP A 295 5.20 3.22 10.68
N SER A 296 4.98 2.05 10.07
CA SER A 296 5.75 0.84 10.34
C SER A 296 5.82 -0.07 9.15
N SER A 297 6.95 -0.75 8.96
CA SER A 297 7.07 -1.87 8.03
C SER A 297 7.94 -2.96 8.65
N LYS A 298 7.55 -4.22 8.45
CA LYS A 298 8.38 -5.39 8.78
C LYS A 298 8.35 -6.35 7.60
N SER A 299 9.52 -6.59 7.02
CA SER A 299 9.70 -7.66 6.05
C SER A 299 10.02 -8.98 6.76
N THR A 300 9.50 -10.06 6.21
CA THR A 300 9.86 -11.44 6.55
C THR A 300 10.17 -12.18 5.25
N GLY A 301 11.38 -12.71 5.17
CA GLY A 301 11.92 -13.48 4.05
C GLY A 301 13.29 -14.00 4.47
N ASP A 302 13.61 -15.24 4.11
CA ASP A 302 14.85 -15.95 4.46
C ASP A 302 15.95 -15.80 3.41
N GLY A 303 15.88 -14.73 2.59
CA GLY A 303 16.69 -14.59 1.37
C GLY A 303 16.11 -15.34 0.16
N SER A 304 14.82 -15.68 0.20
CA SER A 304 14.06 -16.16 -0.95
C SER A 304 13.54 -15.00 -1.82
N GLU A 305 13.28 -15.29 -3.10
CA GLU A 305 12.76 -14.33 -4.10
C GLU A 305 11.40 -13.70 -3.74
N GLN A 306 10.67 -14.26 -2.76
CA GLN A 306 9.37 -13.77 -2.33
C GLN A 306 9.44 -13.18 -0.92
N VAL A 307 9.12 -11.90 -0.78
CA VAL A 307 9.13 -11.18 0.50
C VAL A 307 7.71 -10.88 0.94
N GLN A 308 7.42 -11.14 2.23
CA GLN A 308 6.18 -10.67 2.85
C GLN A 308 6.48 -9.44 3.69
N ILE A 309 5.67 -8.39 3.53
CA ILE A 309 5.77 -7.13 4.25
C ILE A 309 4.47 -6.90 5.02
N VAL A 310 4.60 -6.56 6.29
CA VAL A 310 3.49 -6.05 7.10
C VAL A 310 3.73 -4.58 7.37
N THR A 311 2.89 -3.73 6.78
CA THR A 311 2.96 -2.28 6.90
C THR A 311 1.81 -1.77 7.75
N HIS A 312 2.06 -0.81 8.64
CA HIS A 312 1.01 -0.01 9.29
C HIS A 312 1.13 1.39 8.73
N GLY A 313 0.04 1.89 8.17
CA GLY A 313 0.08 3.20 7.54
C GLY A 313 -1.28 3.78 7.27
N SER A 314 -1.26 5.02 6.78
CA SER A 314 -2.43 5.75 6.36
C SER A 314 -2.47 5.95 4.86
N VAL A 315 -3.62 5.63 4.28
CA VAL A 315 -3.97 6.04 2.94
C VAL A 315 -4.83 7.30 3.02
N MET A 316 -4.73 8.24 2.08
CA MET A 316 -5.65 9.38 2.03
C MET A 316 -7.07 8.91 1.69
N SER A 317 -8.10 9.43 2.37
CA SER A 317 -9.50 9.01 2.14
C SER A 317 -9.92 9.11 0.66
N ARG A 318 -9.47 10.14 -0.06
CA ARG A 318 -9.75 10.31 -1.50
C ARG A 318 -9.23 9.15 -2.36
N ASN A 319 -8.19 8.45 -1.91
CA ASN A 319 -7.57 7.32 -2.61
C ASN A 319 -8.28 5.99 -2.34
N VAL A 320 -9.28 5.94 -1.44
CA VAL A 320 -10.04 4.71 -1.15
C VAL A 320 -11.55 4.87 -1.36
N ASN A 321 -12.02 6.07 -1.69
CA ASN A 321 -13.43 6.32 -2.00
C ASN A 321 -13.92 5.49 -3.20
N ASP A 322 -13.02 5.19 -4.13
CA ASP A 322 -13.26 4.34 -5.30
C ASP A 322 -12.92 2.86 -4.99
N THR A 323 -13.36 2.36 -3.84
CA THR A 323 -13.20 0.95 -3.45
C THR A 323 -14.54 0.24 -3.57
N TYR A 324 -14.53 -0.92 -4.22
CA TYR A 324 -15.70 -1.78 -4.34
C TYR A 324 -15.59 -2.96 -3.38
N THR A 325 -16.73 -3.58 -3.08
CA THR A 325 -16.83 -4.84 -2.36
C THR A 325 -17.54 -5.89 -3.22
N TYR A 326 -17.23 -7.16 -2.98
CA TYR A 326 -17.95 -8.29 -3.58
C TYR A 326 -18.76 -9.07 -2.53
N GLY A 327 -20.07 -9.09 -2.70
CA GLY A 327 -21.00 -9.73 -1.78
C GLY A 327 -21.22 -8.90 -0.51
N ASP A 328 -21.57 -9.60 0.58
CA ASP A 328 -21.81 -8.97 1.89
C ASP A 328 -20.54 -8.34 2.48
N SER A 329 -20.72 -7.30 3.29
CA SER A 329 -19.70 -6.77 4.20
C SER A 329 -20.24 -6.62 5.63
N ILE A 330 -19.37 -6.80 6.61
CA ILE A 330 -19.67 -6.65 8.03
C ILE A 330 -18.58 -5.83 8.72
N PHE A 331 -18.98 -4.85 9.54
CA PHE A 331 -18.07 -3.99 10.29
C PHE A 331 -18.44 -4.01 11.78
N PRO A 332 -17.61 -4.60 12.65
CA PRO A 332 -17.90 -4.69 14.08
C PRO A 332 -17.89 -3.34 14.78
N ASN A 333 -18.85 -3.14 15.68
CA ASN A 333 -18.92 -1.99 16.59
C ASN A 333 -18.70 -2.40 18.04
N ALA A 334 -19.07 -3.62 18.41
CA ALA A 334 -18.84 -4.17 19.74
C ALA A 334 -18.76 -5.70 19.69
N MET A 335 -18.09 -6.30 20.68
CA MET A 335 -18.13 -7.73 20.94
C MET A 335 -18.68 -8.04 22.32
N TYR A 336 -19.31 -9.21 22.40
CA TYR A 336 -19.77 -9.79 23.65
C TYR A 336 -18.98 -11.04 23.94
N PHE A 337 -18.54 -11.20 25.18
CA PHE A 337 -17.73 -12.33 25.60
C PHE A 337 -18.08 -12.75 27.02
N LYS A 338 -17.78 -14.02 27.34
CA LYS A 338 -18.00 -14.55 28.68
C LYS A 338 -16.74 -14.47 29.52
N LYS A 339 -16.88 -13.87 30.70
CA LYS A 339 -15.86 -13.82 31.76
C LYS A 339 -16.55 -14.08 33.10
N ASP A 340 -16.04 -15.05 33.85
CA ASP A 340 -16.58 -15.47 35.16
C ASP A 340 -18.09 -15.79 35.17
N GLY A 341 -18.59 -16.35 34.07
CA GLY A 341 -20.00 -16.69 33.89
C GLY A 341 -20.92 -15.53 33.48
N ASN A 342 -20.41 -14.29 33.46
CA ASN A 342 -21.13 -13.10 33.03
C ASN A 342 -20.81 -12.76 31.57
N ILE A 343 -21.79 -12.17 30.86
CA ILE A 343 -21.57 -11.58 29.54
C ILE A 343 -21.05 -10.16 29.74
N ASN A 344 -19.88 -9.90 29.17
CA ASN A 344 -19.22 -8.61 29.15
C ASN A 344 -19.25 -8.07 27.72
N THR A 345 -19.08 -6.76 27.58
CA THR A 345 -19.03 -6.06 26.30
C THR A 345 -17.76 -5.24 26.21
N GLN A 346 -17.20 -5.14 25.01
CA GLN A 346 -16.09 -4.25 24.69
C GLN A 346 -16.33 -3.67 23.29
N GLU A 347 -16.12 -2.37 23.15
CA GLU A 347 -16.32 -1.64 21.90
C GLU A 347 -15.19 -1.90 20.90
N PHE A 348 -15.50 -1.74 19.61
CA PHE A 348 -14.54 -1.76 18.52
C PHE A 348 -14.33 -0.35 18.01
N HIS A 349 -13.09 -0.04 17.63
CA HIS A 349 -12.85 1.11 16.77
C HIS A 349 -13.61 0.92 15.45
N SER A 350 -14.18 2.00 14.92
CA SER A 350 -14.81 1.98 13.61
C SER A 350 -13.80 1.55 12.55
N PHE A 351 -14.26 0.72 11.62
CA PHE A 351 -13.44 0.32 10.47
C PHE A 351 -13.06 1.54 9.62
N ASP A 352 -11.76 1.68 9.34
CA ASP A 352 -11.20 2.80 8.60
C ASP A 352 -10.06 2.32 7.68
N LEU A 353 -10.30 2.33 6.37
CA LEU A 353 -9.27 1.98 5.36
C LEU A 353 -8.06 2.93 5.38
N THR A 354 -8.17 4.08 6.03
CA THR A 354 -7.07 5.03 6.19
C THR A 354 -6.18 4.73 7.39
N ASN A 355 -6.42 3.64 8.13
CA ASN A 355 -5.58 3.24 9.25
C ASN A 355 -5.65 1.73 9.46
N MET A 356 -4.78 0.99 8.77
CA MET A 356 -4.80 -0.47 8.80
C MET A 356 -3.41 -1.07 8.77
N TYR A 357 -3.32 -2.32 9.25
CA TYR A 357 -2.18 -3.18 8.99
C TYR A 357 -2.37 -3.86 7.64
N CYS A 358 -1.47 -3.62 6.70
CA CYS A 358 -1.50 -4.20 5.37
C CYS A 358 -0.51 -5.36 5.29
N ILE A 359 -0.97 -6.51 4.84
CA ILE A 359 -0.16 -7.69 4.56
C ILE A 359 -0.01 -7.77 3.05
N ASP A 360 1.21 -7.54 2.56
CA ASP A 360 1.54 -7.69 1.15
C ASP A 360 2.62 -8.76 0.99
N ARG A 361 2.55 -9.51 -0.11
CA ARG A 361 3.57 -10.49 -0.48
C ARG A 361 3.80 -10.40 -1.97
N HIS A 362 5.03 -10.13 -2.34
CA HIS A 362 5.42 -9.97 -3.73
C HIS A 362 6.76 -10.62 -3.99
N TRP A 363 6.98 -10.91 -5.27
CA TRP A 363 8.29 -11.25 -5.79
C TRP A 363 9.16 -10.00 -5.81
N GLN A 364 10.45 -10.17 -5.52
CA GLN A 364 11.43 -9.11 -5.69
C GLN A 364 11.43 -8.64 -7.15
N CYS A 365 11.64 -7.35 -7.35
CA CYS A 365 11.68 -6.73 -8.66
C CYS A 365 12.97 -5.92 -8.75
N GLY A 366 13.83 -6.21 -9.73
CA GLY A 366 15.03 -5.44 -10.05
C GLY A 366 15.10 -5.26 -11.56
N SER A 367 15.36 -4.03 -11.99
CA SER A 367 15.42 -3.69 -13.40
C SER A 367 16.25 -2.47 -13.75
N CYS A 368 16.21 -1.36 -13.02
CA CYS A 368 17.09 -0.20 -13.24
C CYS A 368 16.83 0.95 -12.23
N PRO A 369 17.81 1.85 -12.02
CA PRO A 369 17.60 3.06 -11.23
C PRO A 369 16.62 4.02 -11.89
N HIS A 370 15.85 4.73 -11.09
CA HIS A 370 14.76 5.60 -11.53
C HIS A 370 15.18 7.07 -11.55
N LEU A 371 14.82 7.79 -12.63
CA LEU A 371 15.07 9.22 -12.80
C LEU A 371 13.81 10.05 -12.56
N PHE A 372 13.97 11.10 -11.77
CA PHE A 372 12.96 12.12 -11.51
C PHE A 372 13.50 13.51 -11.80
N PHE A 373 12.64 14.42 -12.25
CA PHE A 373 12.95 15.85 -12.37
C PHE A 373 12.22 16.65 -11.30
N MET A 374 12.88 17.70 -10.80
CA MET A 374 12.30 18.68 -9.90
C MET A 374 11.94 19.96 -10.66
N ARG A 375 10.65 20.29 -10.70
CA ARG A 375 10.08 21.49 -11.35
C ARG A 375 9.07 22.18 -10.44
N GLY A 376 9.53 22.64 -9.27
CA GLY A 376 8.64 23.04 -8.17
C GLY A 376 8.15 21.81 -7.40
N GLU A 377 7.64 20.80 -8.11
CA GLU A 377 7.29 19.47 -7.58
C GLU A 377 8.13 18.38 -8.26
N ILE A 378 8.19 17.20 -7.63
CA ILE A 378 8.85 16.01 -8.18
C ILE A 378 8.00 15.40 -9.29
N ALA A 379 8.64 14.96 -10.37
CA ALA A 379 7.97 14.27 -11.48
C ALA A 379 8.85 13.09 -11.95
N TYR A 380 8.25 11.90 -12.09
CA TYR A 380 8.93 10.75 -12.67
C TYR A 380 9.25 11.00 -14.15
N LYS A 381 10.33 10.39 -14.66
CA LYS A 381 10.74 10.52 -16.07
C LYS A 381 10.85 9.18 -16.76
N ARG A 382 11.80 8.38 -16.32
CA ARG A 382 12.12 7.08 -16.90
C ARG A 382 13.10 6.35 -16.03
N GLU A 383 13.29 5.10 -16.37
CA GLU A 383 14.40 4.27 -15.97
C GLU A 383 15.71 4.79 -16.60
N LEU A 384 16.80 4.75 -15.84
CA LEU A 384 18.16 5.05 -16.30
C LEU A 384 18.98 3.77 -16.41
N LEU A 385 19.93 3.75 -17.36
CA LEU A 385 20.83 2.61 -17.56
C LEU A 385 20.07 1.30 -17.81
N ALA A 386 18.86 1.33 -18.35
CA ALA A 386 17.97 0.16 -18.51
C ALA A 386 18.57 -1.00 -19.33
N HIS A 387 19.63 -0.76 -20.10
CA HIS A 387 20.35 -1.79 -20.86
C HIS A 387 21.67 -2.24 -20.19
N CYS A 388 21.92 -1.82 -18.95
CA CYS A 388 23.20 -1.99 -18.25
C CYS A 388 23.10 -3.01 -17.09
N GLU A 389 22.31 -4.08 -17.28
CA GLU A 389 22.18 -5.18 -16.32
C GLU A 389 23.53 -5.88 -16.15
N SER A 390 24.12 -5.78 -14.95
CA SER A 390 25.44 -6.35 -14.62
C SER A 390 26.55 -6.01 -15.65
N THR A 391 26.37 -4.94 -16.41
CA THR A 391 27.26 -4.53 -17.50
C THR A 391 27.38 -3.02 -17.50
N ILE A 392 28.61 -2.50 -17.46
CA ILE A 392 28.84 -1.06 -17.50
C ILE A 392 28.44 -0.50 -18.86
N GLY A 393 27.53 0.46 -18.85
CA GLY A 393 27.12 1.22 -20.03
C GLY A 393 26.99 2.70 -19.73
N GLU A 394 26.41 3.43 -20.68
CA GLU A 394 26.15 4.85 -20.55
C GLU A 394 24.72 5.19 -20.98
N ASP A 395 24.19 6.24 -20.37
CA ASP A 395 22.88 6.79 -20.65
C ASP A 395 22.94 8.32 -20.59
N SER A 396 22.20 9.00 -21.46
CA SER A 396 22.22 10.46 -21.58
C SER A 396 20.83 11.04 -21.75
N PHE A 397 20.61 12.23 -21.21
CA PHE A 397 19.35 12.94 -21.32
C PHE A 397 19.53 14.46 -21.20
N ASP A 398 18.62 15.19 -21.85
CA ASP A 398 18.57 16.64 -21.80
C ASP A 398 17.73 17.13 -20.60
N ILE A 399 18.18 18.22 -19.98
CA ILE A 399 17.46 18.90 -18.91
C ILE A 399 16.55 19.97 -19.53
N PRO A 400 15.23 19.72 -19.57
CA PRO A 400 14.32 20.68 -20.17
C PRO A 400 14.16 21.92 -19.29
N LYS A 401 13.78 23.05 -19.90
CA LYS A 401 13.62 24.34 -19.21
C LYS A 401 12.73 24.20 -17.95
N GLY A 402 13.13 24.83 -16.86
CA GLY A 402 12.38 24.87 -15.60
C GLY A 402 12.70 23.73 -14.62
N VAL A 403 13.48 22.74 -15.02
CA VAL A 403 14.08 21.77 -14.09
C VAL A 403 15.26 22.42 -13.38
N ASN A 404 15.28 22.37 -12.05
CA ASN A 404 16.39 22.90 -11.23
C ASN A 404 17.27 21.79 -10.65
N SER A 405 16.70 20.63 -10.41
CA SER A 405 17.40 19.44 -9.92
C SER A 405 16.87 18.19 -10.62
N ILE A 406 17.73 17.17 -10.68
CA ILE A 406 17.34 15.80 -10.99
C ILE A 406 17.57 14.91 -9.77
N ILE A 407 16.80 13.82 -9.68
CA ILE A 407 16.97 12.81 -8.65
C ILE A 407 17.20 11.47 -9.35
N ILE A 408 18.25 10.77 -8.97
CA ILE A 408 18.50 9.38 -9.36
C ILE A 408 18.31 8.54 -8.11
N ALA A 409 17.34 7.63 -8.14
CA ALA A 409 16.96 6.83 -6.99
C ALA A 409 16.99 5.34 -7.31
N GLU A 410 17.54 4.57 -6.38
CA GLU A 410 17.39 3.12 -6.38
C GLU A 410 16.18 2.77 -5.53
N ILE A 411 15.07 2.36 -6.15
CA ILE A 411 13.80 2.09 -5.46
C ILE A 411 13.34 0.63 -5.64
N GLU A 412 14.11 -0.17 -6.36
CA GLU A 412 13.86 -1.58 -6.64
C GLU A 412 14.76 -2.49 -5.78
N ASP A 413 14.55 -3.81 -5.86
CA ASP A 413 15.36 -4.84 -5.18
C ASP A 413 16.68 -5.07 -5.92
N GLU A 414 17.52 -4.03 -5.98
CA GLU A 414 18.81 -4.04 -6.66
C GLU A 414 19.83 -3.06 -6.07
N THR A 415 21.07 -3.16 -6.57
CA THR A 415 22.15 -2.22 -6.29
C THR A 415 22.60 -1.53 -7.57
N THR A 416 22.56 -0.20 -7.58
CA THR A 416 23.06 0.63 -8.69
C THR A 416 24.48 1.12 -8.41
N GLU A 417 25.39 0.89 -9.36
CA GLU A 417 26.78 1.35 -9.33
C GLU A 417 27.02 2.42 -10.40
N ILE A 418 27.10 3.68 -9.96
CA ILE A 418 27.40 4.83 -10.80
C ILE A 418 28.92 5.08 -10.79
N GLN A 419 29.57 4.79 -11.91
CA GLN A 419 30.98 5.10 -12.08
C GLN A 419 31.24 6.58 -12.23
N SER A 420 30.41 7.26 -13.03
CA SER A 420 30.54 8.70 -13.24
C SER A 420 29.26 9.35 -13.72
N ILE A 421 29.08 10.61 -13.34
CA ILE A 421 28.04 11.50 -13.84
C ILE A 421 28.74 12.72 -14.44
N PHE A 422 28.34 13.10 -15.64
CA PHE A 422 28.81 14.29 -16.33
C PHE A 422 27.66 15.27 -16.56
N ILE A 423 27.93 16.57 -16.37
CA ILE A 423 27.01 17.65 -16.71
C ILE A 423 27.72 18.56 -17.71
N ASN A 424 27.18 18.67 -18.93
CA ASN A 424 27.81 19.39 -20.05
C ASN A 424 29.28 18.97 -20.24
N ASP A 425 29.51 17.66 -20.33
CA ASP A 425 30.81 17.01 -20.46
C ASP A 425 31.82 17.24 -19.33
N ARG A 426 31.42 17.89 -18.23
CA ARG A 426 32.25 18.04 -17.04
C ARG A 426 31.89 16.97 -16.03
N LEU A 427 32.90 16.26 -15.53
CA LEU A 427 32.73 15.29 -14.45
C LEU A 427 32.13 16.01 -13.24
N TYR A 428 30.97 15.54 -12.79
CA TYR A 428 30.27 16.05 -11.63
C TYR A 428 30.52 15.16 -10.40
N LEU A 429 30.37 13.86 -10.56
CA LEU A 429 30.51 12.88 -9.50
C LEU A 429 31.07 11.57 -10.06
N SER A 430 31.80 10.80 -9.23
CA SER A 430 32.26 9.45 -9.55
C SER A 430 32.20 8.52 -8.34
N ASN A 431 32.14 7.21 -8.61
CA ASN A 431 32.17 6.13 -7.62
C ASN A 431 31.06 6.24 -6.55
N LEU A 432 29.81 6.22 -7.00
CA LEU A 432 28.65 6.18 -6.12
C LEU A 432 27.96 4.82 -6.24
N THR A 433 27.60 4.24 -5.10
CA THR A 433 26.73 3.07 -5.03
C THR A 433 25.43 3.50 -4.37
N LEU A 434 24.31 3.19 -5.01
CA LEU A 434 22.98 3.35 -4.47
C LEU A 434 22.41 1.97 -4.19
N ARG A 435 21.91 1.77 -2.97
CA ARG A 435 21.15 0.58 -2.57
C ARG A 435 19.66 0.91 -2.55
N LYS A 436 18.80 -0.11 -2.50
CA LYS A 436 17.36 0.06 -2.33
C LYS A 436 17.00 1.15 -1.29
N SER A 437 16.13 2.06 -1.73
CA SER A 437 15.66 3.27 -1.01
C SER A 437 16.70 4.39 -0.85
N GLU A 438 17.88 4.31 -1.45
CA GLU A 438 18.86 5.39 -1.51
C GLU A 438 18.70 6.21 -2.81
N PHE A 439 18.98 7.52 -2.72
CA PHE A 439 18.91 8.41 -3.87
C PHE A 439 19.95 9.52 -3.77
N ILE A 440 20.22 10.16 -4.90
CA ILE A 440 20.98 11.41 -4.97
C ILE A 440 20.16 12.49 -5.68
N GLU A 441 20.22 13.71 -5.15
CA GLU A 441 19.71 14.90 -5.82
C GLU A 441 20.88 15.71 -6.39
N ILE A 442 20.77 16.11 -7.65
CA ILE A 442 21.80 16.87 -8.38
C ILE A 442 21.17 18.15 -8.91
N THR A 443 21.68 19.30 -8.49
CA THR A 443 21.31 20.58 -9.09
C THR A 443 21.86 20.68 -10.51
N VAL A 444 21.00 21.02 -11.47
CA VAL A 444 21.36 21.07 -12.89
C VAL A 444 21.04 22.44 -13.49
N PRO A 445 21.89 22.95 -14.41
CA PRO A 445 21.54 24.14 -15.17
C PRO A 445 20.45 23.82 -16.20
N ASN A 446 19.65 24.84 -16.54
CA ASN A 446 18.67 24.73 -17.63
C ASN A 446 19.37 24.33 -18.94
N ASN A 447 18.75 23.42 -19.71
CA ASN A 447 19.26 22.92 -20.99
C ASN A 447 20.64 22.25 -20.89
N ALA A 448 20.99 21.71 -19.72
CA ALA A 448 22.18 20.89 -19.58
C ALA A 448 21.97 19.52 -20.21
N VAL A 449 23.06 18.91 -20.67
CA VAL A 449 23.11 17.49 -21.01
C VAL A 449 23.72 16.76 -19.83
N VAL A 450 23.00 15.76 -19.32
CA VAL A 450 23.50 14.87 -18.26
C VAL A 450 23.82 13.52 -18.89
N ARG A 451 25.02 13.00 -18.59
CA ARG A 451 25.45 11.67 -18.99
C ARG A 451 25.84 10.87 -17.76
N VAL A 452 25.27 9.69 -17.60
CA VAL A 452 25.50 8.77 -16.50
C VAL A 452 26.20 7.53 -17.05
N VAL A 453 27.26 7.08 -16.39
CA VAL A 453 27.99 5.86 -16.72
C VAL A 453 27.96 4.95 -15.51
N GLY A 454 27.48 3.72 -15.69
CA GLY A 454 27.27 2.80 -14.58
C GLY A 454 26.65 1.49 -15.00
N GLN A 455 26.22 0.73 -14.01
CA GLN A 455 25.49 -0.52 -14.13
C GLN A 455 24.53 -0.67 -12.95
N TYR A 456 23.59 -1.59 -13.07
CA TYR A 456 22.77 -2.03 -11.94
C TYR A 456 22.86 -3.56 -11.81
N ILE A 457 22.71 -4.06 -10.59
CA ILE A 457 22.85 -5.47 -10.23
C ILE A 457 21.62 -5.87 -9.43
N PRO A 458 20.66 -6.59 -10.03
CA PRO A 458 19.49 -7.13 -9.33
C PRO A 458 19.87 -8.04 -8.16
N ASP A 459 19.11 -7.98 -7.05
CA ASP A 459 19.32 -8.86 -5.90
C ASP A 459 18.96 -10.33 -6.21
N GLY A 460 18.13 -10.55 -7.25
CA GLY A 460 17.72 -11.86 -7.75
C GLY A 460 17.28 -11.81 -9.22
N ASP A 461 17.04 -12.98 -9.82
CA ASP A 461 16.63 -13.09 -11.22
C ASP A 461 15.24 -12.47 -11.41
N SER A 462 15.12 -11.49 -12.31
CA SER A 462 13.83 -10.87 -12.64
C SER A 462 13.01 -11.77 -13.58
N ASN A 463 11.75 -12.03 -13.21
CA ASN A 463 10.85 -12.77 -14.10
C ASN A 463 10.29 -11.86 -15.19
N LYS A 464 11.01 -11.77 -16.31
CA LYS A 464 10.67 -10.95 -17.49
C LYS A 464 9.41 -11.42 -18.24
N SER A 465 8.78 -12.54 -17.84
CA SER A 465 7.55 -13.03 -18.49
C SER A 465 6.27 -12.35 -17.99
N ILE A 466 6.35 -11.57 -16.90
CA ILE A 466 5.21 -10.96 -16.22
C ILE A 466 5.29 -9.43 -16.37
N PRO A 467 4.18 -8.74 -16.68
CA PRO A 467 4.14 -7.28 -16.68
C PRO A 467 4.47 -6.71 -15.29
N GLN A 468 5.40 -5.74 -15.24
CA GLN A 468 5.82 -5.10 -13.99
C GLN A 468 5.34 -3.65 -13.87
N GLY A 469 4.63 -3.11 -14.87
CA GLY A 469 4.25 -1.69 -14.90
C GLY A 469 3.39 -1.28 -13.71
N VAL A 470 2.48 -2.14 -13.24
CA VAL A 470 1.68 -1.87 -12.03
C VAL A 470 2.57 -1.77 -10.78
N LYS A 471 3.51 -2.69 -10.60
CA LYS A 471 4.42 -2.70 -9.45
C LYS A 471 5.34 -1.48 -9.47
N ARG A 472 5.87 -1.14 -10.65
CA ARG A 472 6.69 0.07 -10.87
C ARG A 472 5.92 1.34 -10.60
N ASN A 473 4.67 1.43 -11.05
CA ASN A 473 3.78 2.54 -10.72
C ASN A 473 3.57 2.70 -9.21
N ASP A 474 3.45 1.57 -8.47
CA ASP A 474 3.33 1.60 -7.01
C ASP A 474 4.59 2.12 -6.31
N ILE A 475 5.77 1.62 -6.67
CA ILE A 475 7.04 2.06 -6.03
C ILE A 475 7.38 3.52 -6.39
N VAL A 476 7.16 3.93 -7.65
CA VAL A 476 7.37 5.31 -8.11
C VAL A 476 6.45 6.27 -7.37
N SER A 477 5.16 5.95 -7.29
CA SER A 477 4.18 6.77 -6.57
C SER A 477 4.49 6.87 -5.08
N GLN A 478 4.91 5.77 -4.45
CA GLN A 478 5.30 5.76 -3.04
C GLN A 478 6.56 6.59 -2.78
N PHE A 479 7.56 6.53 -3.68
CA PHE A 479 8.76 7.35 -3.58
C PHE A 479 8.44 8.84 -3.70
N MET A 480 7.68 9.24 -4.73
CA MET A 480 7.28 10.64 -4.94
C MET A 480 6.49 11.19 -3.75
N TYR A 481 5.56 10.40 -3.21
CA TYR A 481 4.82 10.75 -2.01
C TYR A 481 5.75 10.97 -0.81
N SER A 482 6.65 10.03 -0.53
CA SER A 482 7.58 10.10 0.60
C SER A 482 8.53 11.29 0.48
N TYR A 483 9.07 11.53 -0.73
CA TYR A 483 9.95 12.66 -1.02
C TYR A 483 9.27 14.02 -0.78
N SER A 484 8.02 14.16 -1.23
CA SER A 484 7.23 15.38 -0.99
C SER A 484 7.05 15.66 0.51
N LYS A 485 6.92 14.61 1.34
CA LYS A 485 6.79 14.73 2.80
C LYS A 485 8.11 15.02 3.50
N TRP A 486 9.22 14.49 2.99
CA TRP A 486 10.55 14.76 3.56
C TRP A 486 11.00 16.20 3.30
N SER A 487 10.77 16.71 2.08
CA SER A 487 11.09 18.10 1.72
C SER A 487 10.30 19.12 2.54
N GLU A 488 9.05 18.82 2.94
CA GLU A 488 8.26 19.65 3.86
C GLU A 488 8.80 19.68 5.30
N ASN A 489 9.49 18.63 5.75
CA ASN A 489 9.89 18.44 7.15
C ASN A 489 11.39 18.63 7.43
N GLY A 490 12.24 18.81 6.41
CA GLY A 490 13.69 19.06 6.57
C GLY A 490 14.52 17.89 7.12
N ASP A 491 13.90 16.77 7.51
CA ASP A 491 14.51 15.65 8.22
C ASP A 491 14.61 14.35 7.40
N GLY A 492 14.44 14.42 6.08
CA GLY A 492 14.92 13.33 5.22
C GLY A 492 16.44 13.35 5.27
N THR A 493 17.10 12.26 5.67
CA THR A 493 18.55 12.13 5.47
C THR A 493 18.84 12.40 4.00
N SER A 494 19.32 13.61 3.70
CA SER A 494 20.18 13.80 2.55
C SER A 494 21.34 12.87 2.84
N VAL A 495 21.47 11.79 2.08
CA VAL A 495 22.78 11.17 2.00
C VAL A 495 23.61 12.23 1.30
N SER A 496 24.27 13.04 2.13
CA SER A 496 25.39 13.85 1.74
C SER A 496 26.41 12.88 1.16
N ALA A 497 26.32 12.61 -0.15
CA ALA A 497 27.49 12.26 -0.93
C ALA A 497 28.35 13.53 -1.06
N CYS A 498 28.76 14.07 0.08
CA CYS A 498 29.84 15.03 0.16
C CYS A 498 31.12 14.25 -0.04
N PHE A 499 31.66 14.25 -1.26
CA PHE A 499 33.10 14.35 -1.48
C PHE A 499 33.34 15.06 -2.81
N HIS A 500 33.25 16.39 -2.76
CA HIS A 500 34.03 17.25 -3.64
C HIS A 500 35.45 17.35 -3.06
N PRO A 501 36.48 17.40 -3.89
CA PRO A 501 37.49 18.45 -3.75
C PRO A 501 37.13 19.64 -4.64
#